data_AF-A0A2E7TZP6-F1
#
_entry.id   AF-A0A2E7TZP6-F1
#
_cell.length_a   1.000
_cell.length_b   1.000
_cell.length_c   1.000
_cell.angle_alpha   90.00
_cell.angle_beta   90.00
_cell.angle_gamma   90.00
#
_symmetry.space_group_name_H-M   'P 1'
#
loop_
_entity.id
_entity.type
_entity.pdbx_description
1 polymer ?
#
loop_
_entity_poly.entity_id
_entity_poly.type
_entity_poly.pdbx_seq_one_letter_code
_entity_poly.pdbx_strand_id
1 'polypeptide(L)'
;MAEALQIEKAKQLLKQYYTGQRMESPNGGFLILLGVRPQESGPAVGVFECSVSSLRYEIVIPKATRTERKKVRDVLQQGGDPGCPRHGPDSRLVRAGKNLVCSSCGVAYARV
;
A
#
# COMPACT_ATOMS: atom_id res chain seq x y z
N MET A 1 -0.75 -15.31 -19.24
CA MET A 1 -0.63 -14.16 -18.30
C MET A 1 0.78 -14.23 -17.73
N ALA A 2 1.61 -13.21 -17.89
CA ALA A 2 2.96 -13.25 -17.34
C ALA A 2 2.90 -13.33 -15.81
N GLU A 3 3.45 -14.39 -15.23
CA GLU A 3 3.55 -14.56 -13.78
C GLU A 3 4.39 -13.41 -13.20
N ALA A 4 3.85 -12.73 -12.18
CA ALA A 4 4.55 -11.65 -11.52
C ALA A 4 5.61 -12.21 -10.58
N LEU A 5 6.82 -11.67 -10.65
CA LEU A 5 7.94 -12.11 -9.85
C LEU A 5 7.86 -11.54 -8.43
N GLN A 6 8.30 -12.32 -7.44
CA GLN A 6 8.47 -11.85 -6.06
C GLN A 6 9.82 -11.13 -5.92
N ILE A 7 9.87 -10.10 -5.07
CA ILE A 7 11.11 -9.35 -4.79
C ILE A 7 11.64 -9.68 -3.40
N GLU A 8 12.91 -10.11 -3.32
CA GLU A 8 13.58 -10.46 -2.06
C GLU A 8 13.68 -9.27 -1.08
N LYS A 9 13.92 -8.05 -1.59
CA LYS A 9 14.03 -6.81 -0.80
C LYS A 9 12.71 -6.06 -0.60
N ALA A 10 11.57 -6.75 -0.69
CA ALA A 10 10.22 -6.16 -0.61
C ALA A 10 10.03 -5.20 0.59
N LYS A 11 10.57 -5.51 1.78
CA LYS A 11 10.43 -4.63 2.96
C LYS A 11 11.08 -3.25 2.78
N GLN A 12 12.24 -3.20 2.14
CA GLN A 12 12.94 -1.94 1.89
C GLN A 12 12.21 -1.11 0.84
N LEU A 13 11.76 -1.77 -0.24
CA LEU A 13 10.96 -1.13 -1.29
C LEU A 13 9.63 -0.58 -0.75
N LEU A 14 8.96 -1.31 0.15
CA LEU A 14 7.75 -0.80 0.80
C LEU A 14 8.01 0.48 1.60
N LYS A 15 9.17 0.64 2.24
CA LYS A 15 9.49 1.90 2.93
C LYS A 15 9.61 3.07 1.94
N GLN A 16 10.29 2.84 0.82
CA GLN A 16 10.41 3.83 -0.26
C GLN A 16 9.03 4.17 -0.86
N TYR A 17 8.19 3.15 -1.06
CA TYR A 17 6.82 3.29 -1.54
C TYR A 17 6.00 4.22 -0.66
N TYR A 18 6.02 3.98 0.66
CA TYR A 18 5.22 4.76 1.61
C TYR A 18 5.66 6.21 1.73
N THR A 19 6.94 6.52 1.48
CA THR A 19 7.49 7.88 1.49
C THR A 19 7.42 8.57 0.12
N GLY A 20 6.82 7.94 -0.88
CA GLY A 20 6.74 8.49 -2.25
C GLY A 20 8.08 8.51 -2.98
N GLN A 21 9.09 7.79 -2.48
CA GLN A 21 10.38 7.68 -3.14
C GLN A 21 10.31 6.72 -4.34
N ARG A 22 11.21 6.93 -5.31
CA ARG A 22 11.40 5.99 -6.42
C ARG A 22 11.93 4.67 -5.87
N MET A 23 11.26 3.58 -6.24
CA MET A 23 11.66 2.23 -5.86
C MET A 23 12.60 1.64 -6.90
N GLU A 24 13.73 1.11 -6.45
CA GLU A 24 14.70 0.47 -7.34
C GLU A 24 14.20 -0.88 -7.83
N SER A 25 14.37 -1.15 -9.13
CA SER A 25 14.05 -2.46 -9.71
C SER A 25 15.23 -3.42 -9.57
N PRO A 26 14.99 -4.73 -9.33
CA PRO A 26 16.05 -5.73 -9.31
C PRO A 26 16.90 -5.79 -10.59
N ASN A 27 16.32 -5.43 -11.73
CA ASN A 27 17.00 -5.45 -13.04
C ASN A 27 17.63 -4.09 -13.42
N GLY A 28 17.73 -3.17 -12.47
CA GLY A 28 18.12 -1.78 -12.73
C GLY A 28 16.95 -0.90 -13.18
N GLY A 29 17.14 0.42 -13.08
CA GLY A 29 16.05 1.40 -13.25
C GLY A 29 15.12 1.44 -12.04
N PHE A 30 13.83 1.69 -12.27
CA PHE A 30 12.84 1.86 -11.21
C PHE A 30 11.56 1.07 -11.45
N LEU A 31 10.84 0.82 -10.37
CA LEU A 31 9.53 0.18 -10.36
C LEU A 31 8.42 1.24 -10.50
N ILE A 32 7.61 1.07 -11.53
CA ILE A 32 6.43 1.90 -11.81
C ILE A 32 5.21 1.17 -11.25
N LEU A 33 4.42 1.82 -10.39
CA LEU A 33 3.16 1.24 -9.90
C LEU A 33 2.14 1.18 -11.03
N LEU A 34 1.67 -0.02 -11.36
CA LEU A 34 0.57 -0.22 -12.30
C LEU A 34 -0.80 -0.20 -11.61
N GLY A 35 -0.84 -0.66 -10.36
CA GLY A 35 -2.06 -0.65 -9.57
C GLY A 35 -1.95 -1.44 -8.27
N VAL A 36 -2.92 -1.23 -7.39
CA VAL A 36 -3.03 -1.92 -6.12
C VAL A 36 -4.33 -2.69 -6.05
N ARG A 37 -4.25 -3.96 -5.65
CA ARG A 37 -5.38 -4.86 -5.47
C ARG A 37 -5.57 -5.15 -3.99
N PRO A 38 -6.60 -4.61 -3.34
CA PRO A 38 -6.97 -5.02 -1.99
C PRO A 38 -7.27 -6.52 -1.95
N GLN A 39 -6.82 -7.21 -0.91
CA GLN A 39 -7.13 -8.61 -0.68
C GLN A 39 -8.11 -8.80 0.47
N GLU A 40 -8.75 -9.97 0.49
CA GLU A 40 -9.57 -10.39 1.62
C GLU A 40 -8.73 -10.41 2.90
N SER A 41 -9.36 -10.10 4.04
CA SER A 41 -8.69 -9.93 5.35
C SER A 41 -7.83 -8.66 5.53
N GLY A 42 -7.80 -7.76 4.54
CA GLY A 42 -7.23 -6.40 4.65
C GLY A 42 -5.75 -6.15 4.28
N PRO A 43 -4.91 -7.11 3.84
CA PRO A 43 -3.69 -6.79 3.09
C PRO A 43 -4.03 -6.35 1.66
N ALA A 44 -3.02 -5.94 0.90
CA ALA A 44 -3.16 -5.63 -0.52
C ALA A 44 -1.92 -6.10 -1.30
N VAL A 45 -2.02 -6.16 -2.63
CA VAL A 45 -0.89 -6.46 -3.52
C VAL A 45 -0.69 -5.28 -4.45
N GLY A 46 0.51 -4.72 -4.45
CA GLY A 46 0.94 -3.77 -5.46
C GLY A 46 1.56 -4.50 -6.64
N VAL A 47 1.10 -4.19 -7.85
CA VAL A 47 1.69 -4.66 -9.11
C VAL A 47 2.57 -3.54 -9.65
N PHE A 48 3.83 -3.88 -9.89
CA PHE A 48 4.85 -2.96 -10.37
C PHE A 48 5.46 -3.45 -11.67
N GLU A 49 5.89 -2.53 -12.53
CA GLU A 49 6.60 -2.82 -13.76
C GLU A 49 7.98 -2.18 -13.74
N CYS A 50 9.00 -2.95 -14.11
CA CYS A 50 10.35 -2.42 -14.27
C CYS A 50 10.43 -1.51 -15.50
N SER A 51 10.92 -0.30 -15.31
CA SER A 51 11.08 0.70 -16.39
C SER A 51 12.06 0.28 -17.49
N VAL A 52 12.90 -0.73 -17.26
CA VAL A 52 13.97 -1.16 -18.18
C VAL A 52 13.66 -2.50 -18.85
N SER A 53 13.15 -3.47 -18.09
CA SER A 53 12.94 -4.85 -18.56
C SER A 53 11.49 -5.20 -18.85
N SER A 54 10.54 -4.31 -18.52
CA SER A 54 9.09 -4.55 -18.57
C SER A 54 8.62 -5.76 -17.75
N LEU A 55 9.50 -6.34 -16.91
CA LEU A 55 9.14 -7.41 -16.00
C LEU A 55 8.21 -6.87 -14.91
N ARG A 56 7.20 -7.67 -14.59
CA ARG A 56 6.22 -7.34 -13.57
C ARG A 56 6.55 -8.02 -12.26
N TYR A 57 6.40 -7.26 -11.20
CA TYR A 57 6.66 -7.68 -9.84
C TYR A 57 5.43 -7.46 -8.99
N GLU A 58 5.20 -8.39 -8.07
CA GLU A 58 4.19 -8.25 -7.04
C GLU A 58 4.85 -8.07 -5.68
N ILE A 59 4.36 -7.08 -4.94
CA ILE A 59 4.77 -6.84 -3.55
C ILE A 59 3.54 -6.90 -2.68
N VAL A 60 3.57 -7.80 -1.69
CA VAL A 60 2.53 -7.88 -0.66
C VAL A 60 2.66 -6.67 0.28
N ILE A 61 1.61 -5.87 0.32
CA ILE A 61 1.44 -4.77 1.26
C ILE A 61 0.73 -5.36 2.50
N PRO A 62 1.41 -5.44 3.66
CA PRO A 62 0.87 -6.14 4.82
C PRO A 62 -0.36 -5.43 5.37
N LYS A 63 -1.31 -6.21 5.91
CA LYS A 63 -2.49 -5.69 6.60
C LYS A 63 -2.13 -4.67 7.69
N ALA A 64 -3.05 -3.76 8.00
CA ALA A 64 -2.85 -2.80 9.08
C ALA A 64 -2.60 -3.50 10.42
N THR A 65 -1.55 -3.05 11.12
CA THR A 65 -1.20 -3.48 12.47
C THR A 65 -2.21 -2.98 13.49
N ARG A 66 -2.25 -3.59 14.69
CA ARG A 66 -3.13 -3.14 15.77
C ARG A 66 -2.91 -1.66 16.13
N THR A 67 -1.65 -1.22 16.16
CA THR A 67 -1.27 0.17 16.45
C THR A 67 -1.76 1.13 15.37
N GLU A 68 -1.62 0.79 14.09
CA GLU A 68 -2.13 1.61 12.97
C GLU A 68 -3.66 1.72 13.03
N ARG A 69 -4.36 0.62 13.30
CA ARG A 69 -5.82 0.62 13.44
C ARG A 69 -6.29 1.48 14.62
N LYS A 70 -5.57 1.44 15.75
CA LYS A 70 -5.88 2.26 16.92
C LYS A 70 -5.78 3.75 16.57
N LYS A 71 -4.68 4.19 15.95
CA LYS A 71 -4.51 5.60 15.51
C LYS A 71 -5.68 6.09 14.66
N VAL A 72 -6.13 5.28 13.70
CA VAL A 72 -7.26 5.63 12.83
C VAL A 72 -8.57 5.70 13.62
N ARG A 73 -8.82 4.75 14.54
CA ARG A 73 -10.01 4.77 15.39
C ARG A 73 -10.04 5.97 16.33
N ASP A 74 -8.91 6.36 16.90
CA ASP A 74 -8.82 7.50 17.81
C ASP A 74 -9.23 8.80 17.09
N VAL A 75 -8.78 9.00 15.85
CA VAL A 75 -9.20 10.16 15.01
C VAL A 75 -10.70 10.12 14.69
N LEU A 76 -11.24 8.95 14.34
CA LEU A 76 -12.67 8.79 14.06
C LEU A 76 -13.55 9.09 15.29
N GLN A 77 -13.12 8.65 16.47
CA GLN A 77 -13.84 8.91 17.73
C GLN A 77 -13.87 10.40 18.09
N GLN A 78 -12.87 11.15 17.63
CA GLN A 78 -12.81 12.61 17.78
C GLN A 78 -13.59 13.36 16.69
N GLY A 79 -14.29 12.63 15.80
CA GLY A 79 -15.05 13.22 14.69
C GLY A 79 -14.19 13.72 13.52
N GLY A 80 -12.90 13.36 13.49
CA GLY A 80 -11.96 13.77 12.45
C GLY A 80 -11.94 12.85 11.22
N ASP A 81 -11.24 13.30 10.18
CA ASP A 81 -10.98 12.54 8.95
C ASP A 81 -9.56 11.92 9.01
N PRO A 82 -9.42 10.59 9.14
CA PRO A 82 -8.13 9.95 9.31
C PRO A 82 -7.33 9.85 7.99
N GLY A 83 -6.09 10.32 8.04
CA GLY A 83 -5.07 10.02 7.02
C GLY A 83 -4.53 8.58 7.12
N CYS A 84 -3.88 8.13 6.06
CA CYS A 84 -3.19 6.85 6.02
C CYS A 84 -1.96 6.87 6.96
N PRO A 85 -1.88 5.97 7.95
CA PRO A 85 -0.72 5.92 8.87
C PRO A 85 0.64 5.66 8.20
N ARG A 86 0.66 5.19 6.95
CA ARG A 86 1.89 4.88 6.20
C ARG A 86 2.32 5.97 5.24
N HIS A 87 1.38 6.56 4.49
CA HIS A 87 1.65 7.62 3.52
C HIS A 87 1.53 9.03 4.09
N GLY A 88 1.00 9.17 5.31
CA GLY A 88 0.83 10.46 5.97
C GLY A 88 -0.55 11.08 5.78
N PRO A 89 -0.73 12.31 6.33
CA PRO A 89 -2.04 12.96 6.45
C PRO A 89 -2.65 13.37 5.10
N ASP A 90 -1.83 13.64 4.09
CA ASP A 90 -2.30 14.00 2.74
C ASP A 90 -3.00 12.84 2.02
N SER A 91 -2.72 11.61 2.43
CA SER A 91 -3.36 10.40 1.90
C SER A 91 -4.56 10.00 2.74
N ARG A 92 -5.69 10.68 2.57
CA ARG A 92 -6.94 10.41 3.33
C ARG A 92 -7.46 8.99 3.10
N LEU A 93 -8.04 8.40 4.15
CA LEU A 93 -8.72 7.12 4.05
C LEU A 93 -10.11 7.32 3.45
N VAL A 94 -10.43 6.49 2.46
CA VAL A 94 -11.72 6.53 1.75
C VAL A 94 -12.59 5.34 2.11
N ARG A 95 -13.91 5.54 2.06
CA ARG A 95 -14.87 4.46 2.31
C ARG A 95 -14.94 3.52 1.10
N ALA A 96 -14.65 2.24 1.32
CA ALA A 96 -14.84 1.16 0.37
C ALA A 96 -15.73 0.09 1.02
N GLY A 97 -17.03 0.15 0.71
CA GLY A 97 -18.05 -0.65 1.39
C GLY A 97 -18.10 -0.35 2.90
N LYS A 98 -17.85 -1.38 3.71
CA LYS A 98 -17.81 -1.30 5.19
C LYS A 98 -16.41 -1.00 5.75
N ASN A 99 -15.43 -0.72 4.89
CA ASN A 99 -14.04 -0.49 5.30
C ASN A 99 -13.60 0.94 4.98
N LEU A 100 -12.68 1.46 5.80
CA LEU A 100 -11.86 2.62 5.46
C LEU A 100 -10.51 2.14 4.94
N VAL A 101 -10.21 2.52 3.70
CA VAL A 101 -9.08 2.01 2.90
C VAL A 101 -8.25 3.18 2.39
N CYS A 102 -6.93 3.01 2.31
CA CYS A 102 -6.08 3.98 1.64
C CYS A 102 -6.08 3.75 0.13
N SER A 103 -6.34 4.78 -0.68
CA SER A 103 -6.29 4.71 -2.15
C SER A 103 -4.89 4.34 -2.67
N SER A 104 -3.84 4.76 -1.97
CA SER A 104 -2.46 4.51 -2.39
C SER A 104 -1.96 3.11 -2.02
N CYS A 105 -2.27 2.53 -0.86
CA CYS A 105 -1.78 1.18 -0.49
C CYS A 105 -2.84 0.09 -0.48
N GLY A 106 -4.12 0.41 -0.69
CA GLY A 106 -5.21 -0.58 -0.71
C GLY A 106 -5.49 -1.27 0.63
N VAL A 107 -4.78 -0.90 1.71
CA VAL A 107 -4.93 -1.52 3.04
C VAL A 107 -6.15 -0.98 3.76
N ALA A 108 -6.93 -1.89 4.36
CA ALA A 108 -8.06 -1.55 5.22
C ALA A 108 -7.60 -1.27 6.67
N TYR A 109 -7.89 -0.07 7.17
CA TYR A 109 -7.48 0.41 8.49
C TYR A 109 -8.59 0.42 9.53
N ALA A 110 -9.85 0.57 9.12
CA ALA A 110 -11.00 0.52 10.02
C ALA A 110 -12.23 -0.04 9.30
N ARG A 111 -13.25 -0.39 10.08
CA ARG A 111 -14.60 -0.68 9.59
C ARG A 111 -15.54 0.43 10.04
N VAL A 112 -16.45 0.82 9.15
CA VAL A 112 -17.44 1.91 9.33
C VAL A 112 -18.82 1.51 8.86
#